data_AF-A0A2D6E315-F1
#
_entry.id   AF-A0A2D6E315-F1
#
_cell.length_a   1.000
_cell.length_b   1.000
_cell.length_c   1.000
_cell.angle_alpha   90.00
_cell.angle_beta   90.00
_cell.angle_gamma   90.00
#
_symmetry.space_group_name_H-M   'P 1'
#
loop_
_entity.id
_entity.type
_entity.pdbx_description
1 polymer ?
#
loop_
_entity_poly.entity_id
_entity_poly.type
_entity_poly.pdbx_seq_one_letter_code
_entity_poly.pdbx_strand_id
1 'polypeptide(L)'
;MKEHKYTTTFSSVLKPLVSEEKDRYLAMASKINIGEFIPDIDTEKNIDLLPIAFNAAVVNRANKNGDTIDTSTCLDVYKSFINKPINIEHNRERVIGTILTAGFSEFGTDKVLPEEEVAGYTGPFNITLGGVIWRTINSELVDVIEDSADPTSENYLKVSASWELGFTDYKLAVVAGEEKNIIDAEFITDEAENFEILRDHLTSLGGSGRLDDGRYVYRQVVGDVVPLGIGLTETPAADVVGVIVKNDTEENEDQPEKDLKNQRPSENREENVASNNKQKTKRVTMKITSLKDINAETLQIVEASDIASFVEEELQKASEQYAAEKSALEDARKDAQDQIDALKTDAEAKNGELEKVQAELAELQTEKAAKEAEEKFNQRMTSMDEEYELSDEDRGVIASDVKELTDEDFDAYAKKMAVLLSNKNKKVIEKQTKEAEATQAKEETLKVEEPKKEEEVKASETEVSDVIEEALEEAEVEKDAIANSTTAEEPSVYNKYRSAFGLDQFKISV
;
A
#
# COMPACT_ATOMS: atom_id res chain seq x y z
N MET A 1 -19.12 39.31 -8.43
CA MET A 1 -18.71 40.03 -7.19
C MET A 1 -19.06 41.51 -7.33
N LYS A 2 -18.98 42.32 -6.26
CA LYS A 2 -19.08 43.79 -6.37
C LYS A 2 -17.68 44.37 -6.57
N GLU A 3 -17.49 45.21 -7.58
CA GLU A 3 -16.24 45.96 -7.73
C GLU A 3 -16.14 47.05 -6.67
N HIS A 4 -14.99 47.14 -6.00
CA HIS A 4 -14.71 48.19 -5.03
C HIS A 4 -14.01 49.37 -5.73
N LYS A 5 -14.43 50.60 -5.41
CA LYS A 5 -13.96 51.82 -6.10
C LYS A 5 -12.45 52.08 -5.96
N TYR A 6 -11.82 51.48 -4.96
CA TYR A 6 -10.38 51.50 -4.75
C TYR A 6 -9.92 50.10 -4.35
N THR A 7 -8.89 49.60 -5.03
CA THR A 7 -8.27 48.30 -4.79
C THR A 7 -6.77 48.51 -4.69
N THR A 8 -6.12 47.96 -3.66
CA THR A 8 -4.68 48.08 -3.44
C THR A 8 -4.06 46.70 -3.41
N THR A 9 -3.29 46.39 -4.46
CA THR A 9 -2.41 45.22 -4.52
C THR A 9 -1.01 45.61 -4.04
N PHE A 10 -0.45 44.82 -3.12
CA PHE A 10 0.92 44.96 -2.69
C PHE A 10 1.85 44.23 -3.68
N SER A 11 2.77 44.95 -4.30
CA SER A 11 3.66 44.40 -5.35
C SER A 11 4.94 43.76 -4.80
N SER A 12 4.95 43.34 -3.54
CA SER A 12 6.12 42.77 -2.87
C SER A 12 5.69 41.84 -1.74
N VAL A 13 6.38 40.71 -1.59
CA VAL A 13 6.14 39.73 -0.53
C VAL A 13 6.68 40.26 0.79
N LEU A 14 5.81 40.49 1.76
CA LEU A 14 6.19 40.81 3.13
C LEU A 14 6.72 39.54 3.84
N LYS A 15 7.97 39.19 3.58
CA LYS A 15 8.70 38.27 4.47
C LYS A 15 8.99 38.99 5.79
N PRO A 16 8.82 38.34 6.96
CA PRO A 16 9.34 38.87 8.20
C PRO A 16 10.87 38.90 8.12
N LEU A 17 11.49 40.05 8.43
CA LEU A 17 12.94 40.12 8.59
C LEU A 17 13.31 39.60 9.97
N VAL A 18 13.26 38.27 10.12
CA VAL A 18 13.96 37.58 11.21
C VAL A 18 15.46 37.75 10.95
N SER A 19 16.26 37.99 11.99
CA SER A 19 17.72 37.99 11.83
C SER A 19 18.20 36.54 11.70
N GLU A 20 19.26 36.31 10.93
CA GLU A 20 19.86 34.97 10.78
C GLU A 20 20.22 34.36 12.15
N GLU A 21 20.64 35.19 13.11
CA GLU A 21 20.83 34.81 14.51
C GLU A 21 19.55 34.23 15.15
N LYS A 22 18.38 34.86 14.95
CA LYS A 22 17.10 34.40 15.50
C LYS A 22 16.60 33.14 14.81
N ASP A 23 16.81 32.99 13.50
CA ASP A 23 16.52 31.73 12.81
C ASP A 23 17.48 30.60 13.29
N ARG A 24 18.77 30.90 13.54
CA ARG A 24 19.71 29.96 14.19
C ARG A 24 19.25 29.56 15.60
N TYR A 25 18.80 30.51 16.43
CA TYR A 25 18.28 30.22 17.78
C TYR A 25 16.96 29.45 17.75
N LEU A 26 16.05 29.73 16.80
CA LEU A 26 14.81 28.97 16.62
C LEU A 26 15.10 27.53 16.19
N ALA A 27 15.99 27.35 15.19
CA ALA A 27 16.43 26.02 14.75
C ALA A 27 17.19 25.26 15.85
N MET A 28 17.99 25.94 16.67
CA MET A 28 18.67 25.31 17.81
C MET A 28 17.67 24.85 18.88
N ALA A 29 16.68 25.69 19.22
CA ALA A 29 15.65 25.37 20.20
C ALA A 29 14.66 24.28 19.71
N SER A 30 14.41 24.17 18.40
CA SER A 30 13.62 23.08 17.84
C SER A 30 14.43 21.77 17.87
N LYS A 31 15.70 21.81 17.45
CA LYS A 31 16.57 20.63 17.32
C LYS A 31 16.88 19.89 18.61
N ILE A 32 16.90 20.54 19.76
CA ILE A 32 17.06 19.88 21.07
C ILE A 32 16.02 18.75 21.24
N ASN A 33 14.78 18.95 20.77
CA ASN A 33 13.72 17.94 20.85
C ASN A 33 13.99 16.69 19.98
N ILE A 34 14.75 16.83 18.88
CA ILE A 34 15.16 15.68 18.04
C ILE A 34 16.31 14.90 18.70
N GLY A 35 17.01 15.49 19.67
CA GLY A 35 18.06 14.81 20.46
C GLY A 35 17.58 13.52 21.12
N GLU A 36 16.30 13.42 21.47
CA GLU A 36 15.66 12.20 22.01
C GLU A 36 15.74 10.98 21.05
N PHE A 37 15.92 11.21 19.75
CA PHE A 37 16.06 10.13 18.76
C PHE A 37 17.50 9.63 18.58
N ILE A 38 18.51 10.29 19.16
CA ILE A 38 19.90 9.86 19.06
C ILE A 38 20.03 8.45 19.69
N PRO A 39 20.57 7.44 18.97
CA PRO A 39 20.68 6.09 19.51
C PRO A 39 21.59 6.03 20.75
N ASP A 40 21.15 5.31 21.79
CA ASP A 40 21.94 5.11 23.00
C ASP A 40 23.15 4.19 22.73
N ILE A 41 24.28 4.85 22.47
CA ILE A 41 25.56 4.22 22.15
C ILE A 41 26.63 4.77 23.09
N ASP A 42 27.43 3.83 23.60
CA ASP A 42 28.61 4.06 24.44
C ASP A 42 29.78 4.56 23.57
N THR A 43 29.83 5.89 23.36
CA THR A 43 30.84 6.57 22.55
C THR A 43 32.25 6.50 23.15
N GLU A 44 32.40 6.35 24.47
CA GLU A 44 33.70 6.14 25.11
C GLU A 44 34.34 4.80 24.69
N LYS A 45 33.54 3.73 24.56
CA LYS A 45 34.03 2.40 24.14
C LYS A 45 34.07 2.24 22.63
N ASN A 46 33.16 2.88 21.91
CA ASN A 46 33.01 2.77 20.45
C ASN A 46 33.33 4.12 19.79
N ILE A 47 34.57 4.58 19.98
CA ILE A 47 35.07 5.87 19.45
C ILE A 47 35.06 5.95 17.91
N ASP A 48 34.87 4.84 17.22
CA ASP A 48 34.68 4.72 15.78
C ASP A 48 33.25 5.05 15.32
N LEU A 49 32.33 5.31 16.26
CA LEU A 49 30.92 5.61 16.00
C LEU A 49 30.59 7.09 16.24
N LEU A 50 29.69 7.62 15.41
CA LEU A 50 29.07 8.94 15.53
C LEU A 50 27.53 8.75 15.60
N PRO A 51 26.91 8.81 16.79
CA PRO A 51 25.45 8.82 16.92
C PRO A 51 24.86 10.14 16.42
N ILE A 52 23.83 10.06 15.57
CA ILE A 52 23.16 11.24 14.98
C ILE A 52 21.63 11.11 15.00
N ALA A 53 20.95 12.25 14.92
CA ALA A 53 19.50 12.34 14.69
C ALA A 53 19.14 13.47 13.71
N PHE A 54 18.07 13.28 12.93
CA PHE A 54 17.66 14.20 11.87
C PHE A 54 16.20 13.99 11.44
N ASN A 55 15.59 15.03 10.86
CA ASN A 55 14.33 14.89 10.12
C ASN A 55 14.64 14.38 8.70
N ALA A 56 14.08 13.23 8.34
CA ALA A 56 14.31 12.56 7.07
C ALA A 56 13.39 13.07 5.94
N ALA A 57 12.15 13.41 6.29
CA ALA A 57 11.10 13.81 5.36
C ALA A 57 9.97 14.55 6.08
N VAL A 58 9.11 15.23 5.31
CA VAL A 58 7.87 15.84 5.78
C VAL A 58 6.69 15.11 5.14
N VAL A 59 5.75 14.64 5.96
CA VAL A 59 4.54 13.92 5.57
C VAL A 59 3.43 14.92 5.21
N ASN A 60 2.44 14.51 4.42
CA ASN A 60 1.32 15.34 3.94
C ASN A 60 1.77 16.60 3.17
N ARG A 61 3.02 16.63 2.68
CA ARG A 61 3.63 17.78 2.03
C ARG A 61 4.59 17.35 0.91
N ALA A 62 4.42 17.93 -0.27
CA ALA A 62 5.27 17.66 -1.41
C ALA A 62 6.69 18.21 -1.23
N ASN A 63 7.68 17.41 -1.61
CA ASN A 63 9.09 17.78 -1.65
C ASN A 63 9.46 18.46 -2.98
N LYS A 64 10.72 18.89 -3.15
CA LYS A 64 11.21 19.59 -4.36
C LYS A 64 11.11 18.76 -5.65
N ASN A 65 11.05 17.43 -5.57
CA ASN A 65 10.87 16.53 -6.71
C ASN A 65 9.38 16.36 -7.10
N GLY A 66 8.46 16.94 -6.30
CA GLY A 66 7.03 16.75 -6.43
C GLY A 66 6.49 15.50 -5.72
N ASP A 67 7.30 14.78 -4.95
CA ASP A 67 6.91 13.54 -4.27
C ASP A 67 6.40 13.81 -2.85
N THR A 68 5.39 13.04 -2.42
CA THR A 68 4.77 13.11 -1.08
C THR A 68 4.26 11.73 -0.63
N ILE A 69 4.06 11.56 0.68
CA ILE A 69 3.29 10.44 1.27
C ILE A 69 2.24 10.99 2.22
N ASP A 70 1.18 10.23 2.45
CA ASP A 70 0.17 10.52 3.47
C ASP A 70 0.49 9.88 4.83
N THR A 71 -0.27 10.27 5.86
CA THR A 71 -0.18 9.74 7.23
C THR A 71 -0.29 8.22 7.31
N SER A 72 -1.20 7.61 6.54
CA SER A 72 -1.39 6.14 6.49
C SER A 72 -0.13 5.44 6.00
N THR A 73 0.32 5.81 4.80
CA THR A 73 1.54 5.28 4.17
C THR A 73 2.75 5.50 5.07
N CYS A 74 2.83 6.65 5.76
CA CYS A 74 3.88 6.94 6.72
C CYS A 74 3.89 5.95 7.90
N LEU A 75 2.74 5.69 8.52
CA LEU A 75 2.64 4.79 9.67
C LEU A 75 2.99 3.34 9.30
N ASP A 76 2.62 2.90 8.09
CA ASP A 76 2.98 1.58 7.58
C ASP A 76 4.49 1.44 7.32
N VAL A 77 5.17 2.48 6.81
CA VAL A 77 6.58 2.37 6.37
C VAL A 77 7.63 2.85 7.35
N TYR A 78 7.36 3.76 8.29
CA TYR A 78 8.43 4.46 9.01
C TYR A 78 9.33 3.53 9.83
N LYS A 79 8.76 2.49 10.46
CA LYS A 79 9.49 1.42 11.16
C LYS A 79 10.44 0.63 10.24
N SER A 80 10.14 0.58 8.94
CA SER A 80 10.98 -0.06 7.93
C SER A 80 12.21 0.77 7.52
N PHE A 81 12.41 1.97 8.05
CA PHE A 81 13.72 2.66 7.96
C PHE A 81 14.78 2.05 8.90
N ILE A 82 14.40 1.32 9.95
CA ILE A 82 15.36 0.75 10.90
C ILE A 82 16.20 -0.33 10.19
N ASN A 83 17.51 -0.30 10.42
CA ASN A 83 18.58 -1.05 9.74
C ASN A 83 18.82 -0.68 8.26
N LYS A 84 18.20 0.40 7.72
CA LYS A 84 18.50 0.87 6.36
C LYS A 84 19.79 1.69 6.33
N PRO A 85 20.53 1.71 5.20
CA PRO A 85 21.79 2.43 5.08
C PRO A 85 21.61 3.95 5.11
N ILE A 86 22.56 4.62 5.76
CA ILE A 86 22.84 6.05 5.59
C ILE A 86 23.99 6.16 4.59
N ASN A 87 23.83 6.97 3.55
CA ASN A 87 24.78 7.13 2.45
C ASN A 87 25.06 8.61 2.13
N ILE A 88 26.01 8.86 1.22
CA ILE A 88 26.36 10.22 0.76
C ILE A 88 25.69 10.53 -0.57
N GLU A 89 24.90 11.61 -0.64
CA GLU A 89 24.29 12.14 -1.87
C GLU A 89 23.56 11.06 -2.71
N HIS A 90 22.77 10.20 -2.03
CA HIS A 90 22.02 9.08 -2.61
C HIS A 90 22.86 8.00 -3.31
N ASN A 91 24.18 7.98 -3.11
CA ASN A 91 25.07 6.99 -3.69
C ASN A 91 25.19 5.75 -2.78
N ARG A 92 24.53 4.66 -3.17
CA ARG A 92 24.52 3.36 -2.47
C ARG A 92 25.85 2.60 -2.47
N GLU A 93 26.85 3.03 -3.24
CA GLU A 93 28.23 2.55 -3.12
C GLU A 93 29.00 3.27 -1.99
N ARG A 94 28.46 4.41 -1.50
CA ARG A 94 29.05 5.27 -0.46
C ARG A 94 28.21 5.25 0.82
N VAL A 95 27.94 4.04 1.32
CA VAL A 95 27.31 3.84 2.64
C VAL A 95 28.29 4.22 3.74
N ILE A 96 27.82 5.00 4.72
CA ILE A 96 28.60 5.56 5.83
C ILE A 96 28.02 5.25 7.21
N GLY A 97 26.79 4.73 7.27
CA GLY A 97 26.10 4.47 8.53
C GLY A 97 24.85 3.63 8.38
N THR A 98 24.13 3.44 9.48
CA THR A 98 22.85 2.72 9.54
C THR A 98 21.88 3.40 10.49
N ILE A 99 20.58 3.26 10.20
CA ILE A 99 19.48 3.85 10.97
C ILE A 99 19.07 2.87 12.07
N LEU A 100 18.88 3.36 13.30
CA LEU A 100 18.62 2.53 14.49
C LEU A 100 17.30 2.89 15.20
N THR A 101 16.85 4.14 15.07
CA THR A 101 15.64 4.67 15.71
C THR A 101 14.77 5.39 14.68
N ALA A 102 13.45 5.34 14.86
CA ALA A 102 12.49 5.98 13.97
C ALA A 102 11.23 6.42 14.74
N GLY A 103 10.74 7.61 14.43
CA GLY A 103 9.52 8.19 14.99
C GLY A 103 9.17 9.52 14.31
N PHE A 104 8.54 10.42 15.05
CA PHE A 104 7.91 11.61 14.49
C PHE A 104 8.18 12.87 15.30
N SER A 105 8.14 14.02 14.63
CA SER A 105 8.12 15.33 15.28
C SER A 105 7.23 16.34 14.55
N GLU A 106 6.80 17.38 15.27
CA GLU A 106 5.94 18.44 14.75
C GLU A 106 6.69 19.37 13.78
N PHE A 107 6.12 19.61 12.60
CA PHE A 107 6.79 20.37 11.54
C PHE A 107 7.02 21.84 11.95
N GLY A 108 8.29 22.23 12.09
CA GLY A 108 8.72 23.61 12.40
C GLY A 108 8.88 23.95 13.88
N THR A 109 8.45 23.07 14.79
CA THR A 109 8.82 23.13 16.23
C THR A 109 9.76 21.98 16.62
N ASP A 110 9.78 20.91 15.81
CA ASP A 110 10.52 19.67 15.97
C ASP A 110 10.22 18.92 17.30
N LYS A 111 9.16 19.31 18.01
CA LYS A 111 8.66 18.62 19.22
C LYS A 111 8.32 17.17 18.89
N VAL A 112 8.81 16.22 19.69
CA VAL A 112 8.48 14.78 19.55
C VAL A 112 6.96 14.54 19.57
N LEU A 113 6.48 13.70 18.65
CA LEU A 113 5.09 13.28 18.52
C LEU A 113 4.97 11.75 18.70
N PRO A 114 4.06 11.25 19.56
CA PRO A 114 3.80 9.83 19.69
C PRO A 114 2.96 9.30 18.51
N GLU A 115 3.15 8.03 18.17
CA GLU A 115 2.46 7.33 17.07
C GLU A 115 0.92 7.45 17.16
N GLU A 116 0.38 7.42 18.39
CA GLU A 116 -1.07 7.54 18.66
C GLU A 116 -1.65 8.92 18.33
N GLU A 117 -0.89 10.01 18.49
CA GLU A 117 -1.34 11.36 18.10
C GLU A 117 -1.30 11.52 16.58
N VAL A 118 -0.25 11.01 15.94
CA VAL A 118 0.02 11.15 14.50
C VAL A 118 -1.07 10.52 13.63
N ALA A 119 -1.71 9.42 14.07
CA ALA A 119 -2.76 8.74 13.31
C ALA A 119 -3.99 9.61 12.96
N GLY A 120 -4.20 10.73 13.65
CA GLY A 120 -5.25 11.71 13.32
C GLY A 120 -4.81 12.90 12.45
N TYR A 121 -3.53 13.02 12.09
CA TYR A 121 -2.99 14.21 11.43
C TYR A 121 -3.27 14.20 9.92
N THR A 122 -3.75 15.34 9.40
CA THR A 122 -3.82 15.65 7.97
C THR A 122 -2.90 16.80 7.56
N GLY A 123 -2.34 17.54 8.54
CA GLY A 123 -1.32 18.55 8.34
C GLY A 123 0.11 17.97 8.28
N PRO A 124 1.12 18.80 7.99
CA PRO A 124 2.50 18.36 7.88
C PRO A 124 3.13 18.00 9.24
N PHE A 125 3.89 16.91 9.26
CA PHE A 125 4.75 16.49 10.37
C PHE A 125 5.99 15.80 9.82
N ASN A 126 7.06 15.67 10.61
CA ASN A 126 8.31 15.07 10.17
C ASN A 126 8.33 13.55 10.44
N ILE A 127 8.96 12.79 9.54
CA ILE A 127 9.61 11.53 9.94
C ILE A 127 10.97 11.90 10.53
N THR A 128 11.19 11.55 11.80
CA THR A 128 12.45 11.81 12.51
C THR A 128 13.15 10.48 12.76
N LEU A 129 14.40 10.39 12.34
CA LEU A 129 15.21 9.18 12.40
C LEU A 129 16.51 9.45 13.16
N GLY A 130 17.00 8.43 13.86
CA GLY A 130 18.33 8.44 14.44
C GLY A 130 19.13 7.22 14.00
N GLY A 131 20.44 7.36 13.98
CA GLY A 131 21.34 6.36 13.43
C GLY A 131 22.77 6.57 13.89
N VAL A 132 23.67 5.79 13.30
CA VAL A 132 25.10 5.82 13.61
C VAL A 132 25.92 5.84 12.33
N ILE A 133 26.95 6.68 12.31
CA ILE A 133 27.93 6.77 11.23
C ILE A 133 29.27 6.20 11.69
N TRP A 134 29.95 5.48 10.80
CA TRP A 134 31.27 4.89 11.04
C TRP A 134 32.37 5.90 10.70
N ARG A 135 32.98 6.52 11.73
CA ARG A 135 34.10 7.48 11.60
C ARG A 135 35.30 6.87 10.84
N THR A 136 35.46 5.56 10.92
CA THR A 136 36.50 4.77 10.24
C THR A 136 36.34 4.67 8.73
N ILE A 137 35.15 4.91 8.17
CA ILE A 137 34.90 4.88 6.72
C ILE A 137 35.24 6.22 6.07
N ASN A 138 34.89 7.33 6.73
CA ASN A 138 35.16 8.67 6.22
C ASN A 138 35.20 9.71 7.36
N SER A 139 36.40 10.01 7.85
CA SER A 139 36.61 11.01 8.91
C SER A 139 36.31 12.43 8.42
N GLU A 140 36.73 12.80 7.21
CA GLU A 140 36.53 14.15 6.65
C GLU A 140 35.04 14.52 6.55
N LEU A 141 34.17 13.54 6.27
CA LEU A 141 32.72 13.76 6.29
C LEU A 141 32.16 13.85 7.71
N VAL A 142 32.68 13.06 8.65
CA VAL A 142 32.29 13.15 10.06
C VAL A 142 32.62 14.52 10.63
N ASP A 143 33.82 15.03 10.35
CA ASP A 143 34.22 16.39 10.72
C ASP A 143 33.18 17.40 10.20
N VAL A 144 32.76 17.30 8.93
CA VAL A 144 31.74 18.18 8.30
C VAL A 144 30.32 17.99 8.88
N ILE A 145 29.97 16.81 9.39
CA ILE A 145 28.68 16.54 10.06
C ILE A 145 28.67 17.13 11.47
N GLU A 146 29.78 17.04 12.20
CA GLU A 146 29.95 17.68 13.51
C GLU A 146 29.97 19.21 13.36
N ASP A 147 30.69 19.75 12.37
CA ASP A 147 30.66 21.16 11.95
C ASP A 147 29.24 21.63 11.57
N SER A 148 28.45 20.75 10.95
CA SER A 148 27.06 21.05 10.58
C SER A 148 26.08 20.97 11.75
N ALA A 149 26.45 20.33 12.86
CA ALA A 149 25.66 20.25 14.08
C ALA A 149 26.00 21.38 15.06
N ASP A 150 27.24 21.89 15.07
CA ASP A 150 27.70 22.99 15.93
C ASP A 150 27.06 24.35 15.54
N PRO A 151 26.22 24.96 16.40
CA PRO A 151 25.61 26.26 16.15
C PRO A 151 26.61 27.43 16.05
N THR A 152 27.87 27.24 16.45
CA THR A 152 28.94 28.24 16.37
C THR A 152 29.79 28.15 15.09
N SER A 153 29.71 27.05 14.34
CA SER A 153 30.47 26.85 13.10
C SER A 153 29.95 27.72 11.93
N GLU A 154 30.83 27.94 10.95
CA GLU A 154 30.47 28.50 9.63
C GLU A 154 29.73 27.48 8.76
N ASN A 155 29.88 26.17 9.03
CA ASN A 155 29.20 25.08 8.33
C ASN A 155 27.85 24.68 8.97
N TYR A 156 27.36 25.37 10.00
CA TYR A 156 26.12 25.02 10.70
C TYR A 156 24.92 24.85 9.75
N LEU A 157 24.15 23.77 9.94
CA LEU A 157 22.98 23.36 9.14
C LEU A 157 23.26 22.98 7.66
N LYS A 158 24.51 22.94 7.23
CA LYS A 158 24.90 22.64 5.84
C LYS A 158 24.54 21.22 5.39
N VAL A 159 24.68 20.21 6.25
CA VAL A 159 24.32 18.82 5.95
C VAL A 159 22.91 18.53 6.46
N SER A 160 22.07 18.00 5.58
CA SER A 160 20.69 17.60 5.88
C SER A 160 20.40 16.19 5.35
N ALA A 161 19.29 15.58 5.77
CA ALA A 161 18.87 14.27 5.29
C ALA A 161 17.88 14.35 4.11
N SER A 162 17.86 13.32 3.28
CA SER A 162 16.92 13.12 2.19
C SER A 162 16.58 11.64 2.06
N TRP A 163 15.29 11.31 1.94
CA TRP A 163 14.78 9.94 1.88
C TRP A 163 14.98 9.23 0.53
N GLU A 164 15.07 7.90 0.58
CA GLU A 164 14.92 7.03 -0.60
C GLU A 164 13.77 6.04 -0.37
N LEU A 165 12.76 6.08 -1.24
CA LEU A 165 11.64 5.14 -1.27
C LEU A 165 11.62 4.40 -2.60
N GLY A 166 11.35 3.09 -2.56
CA GLY A 166 10.80 2.33 -3.68
C GLY A 166 9.30 2.16 -3.47
N PHE A 167 8.53 2.05 -4.55
CA PHE A 167 7.08 1.88 -4.50
C PHE A 167 6.56 1.21 -5.77
N THR A 168 5.42 0.53 -5.68
CA THR A 168 4.77 -0.12 -6.83
C THR A 168 3.82 0.79 -7.59
N ASP A 169 3.20 1.79 -6.95
CA ASP A 169 2.17 2.64 -7.55
C ASP A 169 2.17 4.09 -7.01
N TYR A 170 1.48 5.00 -7.69
CA TYR A 170 1.33 6.39 -7.25
C TYR A 170 0.02 7.04 -7.73
N LYS A 171 -0.54 7.91 -6.89
CA LYS A 171 -1.68 8.77 -7.23
C LYS A 171 -1.20 10.17 -7.61
N LEU A 172 -2.04 10.89 -8.37
CA LEU A 172 -1.82 12.31 -8.64
C LEU A 172 -2.64 13.13 -7.64
N ALA A 173 -1.95 14.03 -6.93
CA ALA A 173 -2.54 14.99 -6.00
C ALA A 173 -2.42 16.39 -6.61
N VAL A 174 -3.55 16.98 -7.00
CA VAL A 174 -3.61 18.32 -7.61
C VAL A 174 -3.98 19.35 -6.55
N VAL A 175 -3.13 20.35 -6.33
CA VAL A 175 -3.30 21.36 -5.27
C VAL A 175 -3.53 22.75 -5.86
N ALA A 176 -4.41 23.53 -5.23
CA ALA A 176 -4.75 24.88 -5.68
C ALA A 176 -3.70 25.93 -5.27
N GLY A 177 -3.10 26.61 -6.26
CA GLY A 177 -2.06 27.61 -6.03
C GLY A 177 -0.71 27.00 -5.63
N GLU A 178 0.18 27.81 -5.06
CA GLU A 178 1.58 27.43 -4.76
C GLU A 178 1.74 26.72 -3.40
N GLU A 179 0.69 26.02 -2.96
CA GLU A 179 0.60 25.28 -1.70
C GLU A 179 1.16 23.85 -1.88
N LYS A 180 2.14 23.46 -1.04
CA LYS A 180 2.72 22.09 -1.08
C LYS A 180 1.97 21.06 -0.23
N ASN A 181 1.03 21.49 0.62
CA ASN A 181 0.35 20.63 1.58
C ASN A 181 -0.81 19.90 0.90
N ILE A 182 -0.96 18.59 1.09
CA ILE A 182 -1.98 17.79 0.38
C ILE A 182 -3.35 17.72 1.08
N ILE A 183 -3.54 18.51 2.15
CA ILE A 183 -4.77 18.53 2.94
C ILE A 183 -6.01 18.96 2.12
N ASP A 184 -5.82 19.89 1.17
CA ASP A 184 -6.84 20.39 0.24
C ASP A 184 -6.60 19.89 -1.21
N ALA A 185 -5.97 18.72 -1.36
CA ALA A 185 -5.65 18.16 -2.68
C ALA A 185 -6.85 17.44 -3.33
N GLU A 186 -7.00 17.65 -4.64
CA GLU A 186 -7.85 16.85 -5.51
C GLU A 186 -7.05 15.60 -5.95
N PHE A 187 -7.41 14.44 -5.39
CA PHE A 187 -6.76 13.16 -5.70
C PHE A 187 -7.42 12.50 -6.90
N ILE A 188 -6.63 12.19 -7.94
CA ILE A 188 -7.11 11.61 -9.19
C ILE A 188 -6.67 10.15 -9.28
N THR A 189 -7.66 9.25 -9.43
CA THR A 189 -7.48 7.79 -9.33
C THR A 189 -7.93 7.01 -10.56
N ASP A 190 -9.03 7.38 -11.23
CA ASP A 190 -9.75 6.45 -12.12
C ASP A 190 -9.92 6.91 -13.60
N GLU A 191 -9.56 8.14 -13.96
CA GLU A 191 -9.69 8.65 -15.34
C GLU A 191 -8.36 8.63 -16.09
N ALA A 192 -8.11 7.54 -16.85
CA ALA A 192 -6.82 7.29 -17.51
C ALA A 192 -6.36 8.40 -18.48
N GLU A 193 -7.27 9.05 -19.23
CA GLU A 193 -6.90 10.16 -20.12
C GLU A 193 -6.42 11.39 -19.32
N ASN A 194 -7.08 11.72 -18.21
CA ASN A 194 -6.67 12.82 -17.33
C ASN A 194 -5.40 12.46 -16.55
N PHE A 195 -5.21 11.19 -16.15
CA PHE A 195 -4.00 10.73 -15.48
C PHE A 195 -2.76 10.91 -16.36
N GLU A 196 -2.75 10.43 -17.60
CA GLU A 196 -1.57 10.56 -18.48
C GLU A 196 -1.27 12.02 -18.85
N ILE A 197 -2.29 12.86 -19.07
CA ILE A 197 -2.09 14.31 -19.30
C ILE A 197 -1.41 14.97 -18.09
N LEU A 198 -1.91 14.71 -16.88
CA LEU A 198 -1.38 15.33 -15.65
C LEU A 198 -0.03 14.74 -15.23
N ARG A 199 0.25 13.48 -15.59
CA ARG A 199 1.53 12.79 -15.42
C ARG A 199 2.67 13.47 -16.19
N ASP A 200 2.43 13.93 -17.42
CA ASP A 200 3.42 14.68 -18.21
C ASP A 200 3.81 16.02 -17.55
N HIS A 201 2.98 16.57 -16.66
CA HIS A 201 3.32 17.76 -15.87
C HIS A 201 4.16 17.47 -14.61
N LEU A 202 4.38 16.21 -14.20
CA LEU A 202 5.13 15.88 -12.97
C LEU A 202 6.61 16.29 -13.04
N THR A 203 7.07 17.04 -12.03
CA THR A 203 8.49 17.41 -11.86
C THR A 203 9.42 16.18 -11.86
N SER A 204 8.99 15.08 -11.23
CA SER A 204 9.73 13.81 -11.18
C SER A 204 9.93 13.11 -12.53
N LEU A 205 9.20 13.54 -13.57
CA LEU A 205 9.31 13.05 -14.96
C LEU A 205 9.88 14.12 -15.91
N GLY A 206 10.30 15.28 -15.38
CA GLY A 206 10.84 16.40 -16.17
C GLY A 206 9.80 17.47 -16.56
N GLY A 207 8.55 17.33 -16.09
CA GLY A 207 7.50 18.32 -16.23
C GLY A 207 7.69 19.57 -15.36
N SER A 208 6.77 20.53 -15.48
CA SER A 208 6.80 21.83 -14.79
C SER A 208 6.39 21.78 -13.30
N GLY A 209 5.79 20.67 -12.85
CA GLY A 209 5.06 20.57 -11.58
C GLY A 209 3.75 21.38 -11.52
N ARG A 210 3.35 22.02 -12.63
CA ARG A 210 2.33 23.08 -12.66
C ARG A 210 1.49 23.05 -13.94
N LEU A 211 0.18 23.22 -13.79
CA LEU A 211 -0.81 23.30 -14.86
C LEU A 211 -1.02 24.73 -15.37
N ASP A 212 -1.57 24.86 -16.57
CA ASP A 212 -1.88 26.14 -17.22
C ASP A 212 -2.92 26.97 -16.45
N ASP A 213 -3.77 26.32 -15.63
CA ASP A 213 -4.73 26.99 -14.75
C ASP A 213 -4.10 27.56 -13.45
N GLY A 214 -2.83 27.24 -13.19
CA GLY A 214 -2.08 27.67 -12.01
C GLY A 214 -2.12 26.72 -10.81
N ARG A 215 -2.76 25.56 -10.92
CA ARG A 215 -2.65 24.46 -9.93
C ARG A 215 -1.31 23.72 -10.07
N TYR A 216 -0.90 23.05 -9.00
CA TYR A 216 0.30 22.21 -8.96
C TYR A 216 -0.08 20.73 -8.93
N VAL A 217 0.78 19.88 -9.51
CA VAL A 217 0.58 18.42 -9.55
C VAL A 217 1.72 17.74 -8.80
N TYR A 218 1.36 16.92 -7.82
CA TYR A 218 2.28 16.14 -7.01
C TYR A 218 2.02 14.64 -7.14
N ARG A 219 3.07 13.85 -6.96
CA ARG A 219 3.04 12.39 -6.96
C ARG A 219 2.92 11.91 -5.51
N GLN A 220 1.73 11.44 -5.14
CA GLN A 220 1.51 10.74 -3.87
C GLN A 220 1.92 9.28 -4.06
N VAL A 221 2.97 8.86 -3.38
CA VAL A 221 3.47 7.49 -3.41
C VAL A 221 2.55 6.58 -2.59
N VAL A 222 2.10 5.46 -3.18
CA VAL A 222 1.18 4.48 -2.55
C VAL A 222 1.55 3.04 -2.92
N GLY A 223 0.75 2.06 -2.50
CA GLY A 223 0.99 0.63 -2.78
C GLY A 223 2.07 0.04 -1.87
N ASP A 224 2.91 -0.84 -2.40
CA ASP A 224 4.00 -1.49 -1.66
C ASP A 224 5.20 -0.55 -1.52
N VAL A 225 5.10 0.38 -0.57
CA VAL A 225 6.13 1.41 -0.33
C VAL A 225 7.22 0.85 0.59
N VAL A 226 8.47 0.88 0.14
CA VAL A 226 9.63 0.29 0.83
C VAL A 226 10.74 1.35 0.98
N PRO A 227 11.09 1.75 2.21
CA PRO A 227 12.28 2.55 2.47
C PRO A 227 13.56 1.85 2.00
N LEU A 228 14.42 2.57 1.29
CA LEU A 228 15.67 2.05 0.73
C LEU A 228 16.90 2.58 1.48
N GLY A 229 16.82 3.79 2.03
CA GLY A 229 17.90 4.41 2.81
C GLY A 229 17.68 5.91 3.03
N ILE A 230 18.72 6.56 3.55
CA ILE A 230 18.84 8.02 3.68
C ILE A 230 20.12 8.47 3.00
N GLY A 231 20.03 9.46 2.12
CA GLY A 231 21.18 10.25 1.67
C GLY A 231 21.38 11.45 2.60
N LEU A 232 22.60 11.63 3.11
CA LEU A 232 23.03 12.93 3.64
C LEU A 232 23.51 13.80 2.48
N THR A 233 23.03 15.04 2.44
CA THR A 233 23.16 15.95 1.29
C THR A 233 23.21 17.42 1.73
N GLU A 234 23.90 18.27 0.97
CA GLU A 234 23.83 19.73 1.16
C GLU A 234 22.53 20.33 0.58
N THR A 235 21.79 19.58 -0.25
CA THR A 235 20.58 20.06 -0.94
C THR A 235 19.40 19.08 -0.79
N PRO A 236 18.81 18.95 0.41
CA PRO A 236 17.72 17.99 0.67
C PRO A 236 16.50 18.26 -0.21
N ALA A 237 15.82 17.20 -0.67
CA ALA A 237 14.60 17.35 -1.46
C ALA A 237 13.41 17.82 -0.61
N ALA A 238 13.27 17.32 0.62
CA ALA A 238 12.24 17.73 1.57
C ALA A 238 12.53 19.10 2.19
N ASP A 239 11.51 19.71 2.83
CA ASP A 239 11.66 20.95 3.61
C ASP A 239 12.23 20.64 5.02
N VAL A 240 13.36 19.93 5.07
CA VAL A 240 14.09 19.55 6.30
C VAL A 240 15.49 20.17 6.31
N VAL A 241 16.05 20.44 7.49
CA VAL A 241 17.31 21.19 7.65
C VAL A 241 18.16 20.65 8.81
N GLY A 242 19.44 20.36 8.54
CA GLY A 242 20.48 20.07 9.53
C GLY A 242 20.43 18.67 10.17
N VAL A 243 21.60 18.11 10.47
CA VAL A 243 21.78 16.93 11.34
C VAL A 243 22.14 17.38 12.77
N ILE A 244 21.91 16.52 13.78
CA ILE A 244 22.32 16.71 15.18
C ILE A 244 23.26 15.57 15.58
N VAL A 245 24.26 15.88 16.38
CA VAL A 245 25.26 14.95 16.94
C VAL A 245 25.12 14.94 18.48
N LYS A 246 25.46 13.81 19.11
CA LYS A 246 25.59 13.72 20.57
C LYS A 246 26.82 14.50 21.05
N ASN A 247 26.61 15.67 21.64
CA ASN A 247 27.66 16.45 22.29
C ASN A 247 27.70 16.15 23.79
N ASP A 248 28.85 15.76 24.33
CA ASP A 248 29.03 15.37 25.75
C ASP A 248 28.97 16.54 26.76
N THR A 249 28.35 17.67 26.38
CA THR A 249 28.27 18.92 27.16
C THR A 249 26.96 19.13 27.92
N GLU A 250 25.98 18.22 27.82
CA GLU A 250 24.65 18.40 28.46
C GLU A 250 24.59 18.12 29.98
N GLU A 251 25.71 18.26 30.69
CA GLU A 251 25.70 18.55 32.13
C GLU A 251 26.29 19.94 32.40
N ASN A 252 25.45 20.85 32.91
CA ASN A 252 25.72 22.23 33.42
C ASN A 252 25.52 23.45 32.48
N GLU A 253 24.34 23.61 31.87
CA GLU A 253 23.84 24.95 31.44
C GLU A 253 22.58 25.40 32.22
N ASP A 254 22.74 25.58 33.55
CA ASP A 254 21.76 26.29 34.41
C ASP A 254 22.42 27.49 35.11
N GLN A 255 23.04 28.39 34.33
CA GLN A 255 23.34 29.77 34.75
C GLN A 255 23.18 30.79 33.62
N PRO A 256 22.70 32.02 33.92
CA PRO A 256 22.45 33.05 32.91
C PRO A 256 23.71 33.80 32.45
N GLU A 257 23.59 34.40 31.26
CA GLU A 257 24.62 35.13 30.49
C GLU A 257 25.55 36.06 31.30
N LYS A 258 26.84 36.09 30.93
CA LYS A 258 27.78 37.16 31.29
C LYS A 258 28.75 37.53 30.17
N ASP A 259 28.42 38.62 29.46
CA ASP A 259 29.34 39.62 28.89
C ASP A 259 30.78 39.14 28.54
N LEU A 260 30.95 38.42 27.43
CA LEU A 260 32.29 38.13 26.88
C LEU A 260 32.87 39.36 26.14
N LYS A 261 33.49 40.27 26.89
CA LYS A 261 34.29 41.39 26.33
C LYS A 261 35.77 41.03 26.17
N ASN A 262 36.21 40.97 24.91
CA ASN A 262 37.56 41.25 24.41
C ASN A 262 38.77 41.00 25.34
N GLN A 263 39.60 40.01 24.99
CA GLN A 263 41.06 40.20 24.96
C GLN A 263 41.80 39.17 24.08
N ARG A 264 42.70 39.67 23.22
CA ARG A 264 43.87 38.94 22.68
C ARG A 264 45.11 39.46 23.43
N PRO A 265 46.04 38.57 23.83
CA PRO A 265 47.38 38.52 23.22
C PRO A 265 47.80 37.06 22.91
N SER A 266 48.54 36.66 21.87
CA SER A 266 49.74 37.18 21.17
C SER A 266 51.09 36.82 21.81
N GLU A 267 52.03 36.39 20.94
CA GLU A 267 53.50 36.24 21.11
C GLU A 267 54.10 34.92 21.66
N ASN A 268 54.62 34.13 20.69
CA ASN A 268 56.00 33.61 20.58
C ASN A 268 56.76 33.01 21.78
N ARG A 269 57.33 31.81 21.56
CA ARG A 269 58.63 31.41 22.15
C ARG A 269 59.40 30.45 21.23
N GLU A 270 60.72 30.58 21.23
CA GLU A 270 61.63 29.93 20.27
C GLU A 270 62.37 28.69 20.82
N GLU A 271 62.68 27.78 19.88
CA GLU A 271 63.89 26.95 19.71
C GLU A 271 64.46 25.93 20.74
N ASN A 272 64.93 24.81 20.15
CA ASN A 272 66.11 23.97 20.49
C ASN A 272 66.16 23.25 21.86
N VAL A 273 66.55 21.96 21.95
CA VAL A 273 67.86 21.38 21.59
C VAL A 273 67.73 19.87 21.29
N ALA A 274 68.59 19.32 20.42
CA ALA A 274 68.75 17.88 20.20
C ALA A 274 70.18 17.39 20.49
N SER A 275 70.36 16.19 21.10
CA SER A 275 71.45 15.24 20.79
C SER A 275 71.55 14.00 21.71
N ASN A 276 71.78 12.83 21.07
CA ASN A 276 72.59 11.68 21.51
C ASN A 276 72.32 10.97 22.86
N ASN A 277 72.01 9.67 22.76
CA ASN A 277 72.91 8.65 23.32
C ASN A 277 72.98 7.41 22.40
N LYS A 278 74.07 6.64 22.48
CA LYS A 278 74.26 5.37 21.75
C LYS A 278 74.53 4.24 22.74
N GLN A 279 73.70 3.19 22.75
CA GLN A 279 74.05 1.92 23.38
C GLN A 279 73.82 0.75 22.43
N LYS A 280 74.73 -0.23 22.50
CA LYS A 280 74.63 -1.50 21.78
C LYS A 280 73.84 -2.49 22.61
N THR A 281 72.86 -3.15 22.01
CA THR A 281 72.19 -4.32 22.61
C THR A 281 72.12 -5.46 21.59
N LYS A 282 71.90 -6.69 22.06
CA LYS A 282 71.96 -7.90 21.24
C LYS A 282 70.86 -7.90 20.18
N ARG A 283 71.19 -8.33 18.95
CA ARG A 283 70.17 -8.86 18.03
C ARG A 283 69.55 -10.11 18.66
N VAL A 284 68.22 -10.12 18.74
CA VAL A 284 67.40 -11.30 19.03
C VAL A 284 66.46 -11.44 17.84
N THR A 285 66.64 -12.47 17.02
CA THR A 285 65.76 -12.73 15.89
C THR A 285 64.37 -13.12 16.42
N MET A 286 63.42 -12.20 16.33
CA MET A 286 62.02 -12.45 16.62
C MET A 286 61.25 -12.59 15.31
N LYS A 287 60.49 -13.67 15.16
CA LYS A 287 59.63 -13.87 13.98
C LYS A 287 58.36 -13.02 14.14
N ILE A 288 58.05 -12.20 13.15
CA ILE A 288 56.78 -11.48 13.05
C ILE A 288 55.64 -12.49 12.81
N THR A 289 54.54 -12.31 13.53
CA THR A 289 53.33 -13.14 13.46
C THR A 289 52.04 -12.34 13.27
N SER A 290 52.09 -11.03 13.50
CA SER A 290 50.96 -10.11 13.32
C SER A 290 51.45 -8.71 12.91
N LEU A 291 50.56 -7.92 12.30
CA LEU A 291 50.82 -6.50 12.01
C LEU A 291 51.17 -5.68 13.27
N LYS A 292 50.73 -6.10 14.46
CA LYS A 292 51.02 -5.44 15.74
C LYS A 292 52.46 -5.69 16.23
N ASP A 293 53.14 -6.69 15.66
CA ASP A 293 54.54 -6.98 15.97
C ASP A 293 55.50 -6.04 15.22
N ILE A 294 55.00 -5.23 14.28
CA ILE A 294 55.75 -4.23 13.51
C ILE A 294 55.63 -2.87 14.20
N ASN A 295 56.63 -2.49 14.98
CA ASN A 295 56.69 -1.21 15.68
C ASN A 295 58.11 -0.62 15.64
N ALA A 296 58.29 0.61 16.15
CA ALA A 296 59.54 1.35 16.05
C ALA A 296 60.73 0.71 16.80
N GLU A 297 60.49 -0.23 17.71
CA GLU A 297 61.55 -1.01 18.38
C GLU A 297 61.86 -2.30 17.61
N THR A 298 60.85 -3.06 17.16
CA THR A 298 61.07 -4.31 16.41
C THR A 298 61.68 -4.07 15.02
N LEU A 299 61.35 -2.95 14.37
CA LEU A 299 61.97 -2.50 13.11
C LEU A 299 63.48 -2.21 13.21
N GLN A 300 64.06 -2.10 14.42
CA GLN A 300 65.50 -1.98 14.61
C GLN A 300 66.22 -3.34 14.77
N ILE A 301 65.47 -4.43 14.90
CA ILE A 301 65.96 -5.75 15.33
C ILE A 301 65.73 -6.84 14.26
N VAL A 302 64.58 -6.79 13.58
CA VAL A 302 64.18 -7.74 12.52
C VAL A 302 64.84 -7.38 11.19
N GLU A 303 65.21 -8.37 10.37
CA GLU A 303 65.77 -8.12 9.03
C GLU A 303 64.66 -8.03 7.97
N ALA A 304 64.86 -7.20 6.93
CA ALA A 304 63.82 -6.88 5.96
C ALA A 304 63.30 -8.10 5.15
N SER A 305 64.08 -9.19 5.10
CA SER A 305 63.67 -10.50 4.56
C SER A 305 62.47 -11.11 5.30
N ASP A 306 62.41 -10.92 6.62
CA ASP A 306 61.44 -11.56 7.49
C ASP A 306 60.10 -10.83 7.41
N ILE A 307 60.15 -9.51 7.15
CA ILE A 307 58.98 -8.68 6.82
C ILE A 307 58.49 -9.01 5.41
N ALA A 308 59.39 -9.08 4.43
CA ALA A 308 59.03 -9.36 3.03
C ALA A 308 58.34 -10.72 2.87
N SER A 309 58.87 -11.77 3.51
CA SER A 309 58.26 -13.11 3.46
C SER A 309 56.94 -13.22 4.23
N PHE A 310 56.76 -12.48 5.34
CA PHE A 310 55.45 -12.39 6.01
C PHE A 310 54.41 -11.69 5.12
N VAL A 311 54.79 -10.59 4.46
CA VAL A 311 53.90 -9.88 3.52
C VAL A 311 53.56 -10.73 2.30
N GLU A 312 54.51 -11.51 1.77
CA GLU A 312 54.29 -12.46 0.68
C GLU A 312 53.31 -13.58 1.09
N GLU A 313 53.46 -14.15 2.30
CA GLU A 313 52.57 -15.19 2.84
C GLU A 313 51.13 -14.68 3.06
N GLU A 314 50.96 -13.48 3.61
CA GLU A 314 49.62 -12.88 3.80
C GLU A 314 48.98 -12.40 2.49
N LEU A 315 49.77 -11.86 1.54
CA LEU A 315 49.27 -11.48 0.22
C LEU A 315 48.80 -12.72 -0.56
N GLN A 316 49.52 -13.85 -0.44
CA GLN A 316 49.08 -15.13 -1.02
C GLN A 316 47.75 -15.60 -0.41
N LYS A 317 47.62 -15.60 0.93
CA LYS A 317 46.37 -15.97 1.62
C LYS A 317 45.19 -15.10 1.18
N ALA A 318 45.37 -13.77 1.13
CA ALA A 318 44.33 -12.85 0.70
C ALA A 318 43.93 -13.07 -0.77
N SER A 319 44.89 -13.39 -1.65
CA SER A 319 44.64 -13.74 -3.06
C SER A 319 43.87 -15.06 -3.19
N GLU A 320 44.24 -16.09 -2.43
CA GLU A 320 43.56 -17.40 -2.41
C GLU A 320 42.13 -17.29 -1.83
N GLN A 321 41.95 -16.50 -0.77
CA GLN A 321 40.63 -16.20 -0.19
C GLN A 321 39.75 -15.44 -1.19
N TYR A 322 40.25 -14.36 -1.79
CA TYR A 322 39.52 -13.59 -2.80
C TYR A 322 39.12 -14.44 -4.02
N ALA A 323 39.98 -15.35 -4.47
CA ALA A 323 39.67 -16.27 -5.55
C ALA A 323 38.55 -17.27 -5.16
N ALA A 324 38.57 -17.79 -3.93
CA ALA A 324 37.55 -18.69 -3.43
C ALA A 324 36.20 -17.98 -3.23
N GLU A 325 36.20 -16.81 -2.60
CA GLU A 325 35.00 -15.98 -2.41
C GLU A 325 34.39 -15.56 -3.75
N LYS A 326 35.21 -15.12 -4.71
CA LYS A 326 34.74 -14.78 -6.05
C LYS A 326 34.07 -15.96 -6.76
N SER A 327 34.62 -17.17 -6.66
CA SER A 327 33.99 -18.36 -7.22
C SER A 327 32.64 -18.64 -6.57
N ALA A 328 32.59 -18.65 -5.22
CA ALA A 328 31.35 -18.90 -4.48
C ALA A 328 30.25 -17.85 -4.76
N LEU A 329 30.63 -16.59 -5.02
CA LEU A 329 29.71 -15.50 -5.35
C LEU A 329 29.25 -15.58 -6.83
N GLU A 330 30.10 -16.02 -7.75
CA GLU A 330 29.70 -16.32 -9.13
C GLU A 330 28.76 -17.54 -9.21
N ASP A 331 29.03 -18.60 -8.44
CA ASP A 331 28.16 -19.78 -8.33
C ASP A 331 26.81 -19.42 -7.68
N ALA A 332 26.80 -18.72 -6.55
CA ALA A 332 25.57 -18.29 -5.88
C ALA A 332 24.73 -17.32 -6.74
N ARG A 333 25.37 -16.45 -7.53
CA ARG A 333 24.69 -15.57 -8.49
C ARG A 333 24.05 -16.37 -9.62
N LYS A 334 24.68 -17.46 -10.06
CA LYS A 334 24.12 -18.37 -11.07
C LYS A 334 22.92 -19.13 -10.52
N ASP A 335 23.03 -19.71 -9.33
CA ASP A 335 21.90 -20.41 -8.68
C ASP A 335 20.70 -19.48 -8.44
N ALA A 336 20.95 -18.21 -8.10
CA ALA A 336 19.90 -17.20 -7.99
C ALA A 336 19.25 -16.85 -9.35
N GLN A 337 20.03 -16.80 -10.43
CA GLN A 337 19.49 -16.57 -11.79
C GLN A 337 18.65 -17.77 -12.25
N ASP A 338 19.15 -18.99 -12.08
CA ASP A 338 18.44 -20.24 -12.42
C ASP A 338 17.11 -20.34 -11.62
N GLN A 339 17.06 -19.84 -10.37
CA GLN A 339 15.82 -19.72 -9.58
C GLN A 339 14.86 -18.63 -10.10
N ILE A 340 15.36 -17.46 -10.51
CA ILE A 340 14.54 -16.38 -11.07
C ILE A 340 13.86 -16.83 -12.37
N ASP A 341 14.59 -17.49 -13.27
CA ASP A 341 14.05 -17.96 -14.54
C ASP A 341 13.03 -19.11 -14.33
N ALA A 342 13.23 -19.96 -13.32
CA ALA A 342 12.26 -20.97 -12.92
C ALA A 342 10.96 -20.35 -12.34
N LEU A 343 11.07 -19.39 -11.41
CA LEU A 343 9.93 -18.68 -10.82
C LEU A 343 9.14 -17.89 -11.87
N LYS A 344 9.83 -17.25 -12.82
CA LYS A 344 9.19 -16.56 -13.95
C LYS A 344 8.39 -17.53 -14.82
N THR A 345 8.95 -18.72 -15.10
CA THR A 345 8.26 -19.75 -15.90
C THR A 345 6.99 -20.26 -15.20
N ASP A 346 7.02 -20.46 -13.87
CA ASP A 346 5.81 -20.83 -13.11
C ASP A 346 4.78 -19.69 -13.08
N ALA A 347 5.21 -18.44 -12.87
CA ALA A 347 4.32 -17.27 -12.90
C ALA A 347 3.60 -17.10 -14.25
N GLU A 348 4.31 -17.26 -15.38
CA GLU A 348 3.73 -17.24 -16.72
C GLU A 348 2.71 -18.39 -16.91
N ALA A 349 3.02 -19.59 -16.40
CA ALA A 349 2.09 -20.73 -16.43
C ALA A 349 0.84 -20.49 -15.56
N LYS A 350 0.99 -19.95 -14.35
CA LYS A 350 -0.12 -19.65 -13.43
C LYS A 350 -1.03 -18.53 -13.95
N ASN A 351 -0.48 -17.50 -14.58
CA ASN A 351 -1.30 -16.48 -15.22
C ASN A 351 -2.12 -17.07 -16.38
N GLY A 352 -1.51 -17.93 -17.20
CA GLY A 352 -2.21 -18.67 -18.25
C GLY A 352 -3.20 -19.75 -17.77
N GLU A 353 -3.21 -20.11 -16.48
CA GLU A 353 -4.29 -20.88 -15.84
C GLU A 353 -5.42 -19.94 -15.35
N LEU A 354 -5.07 -18.80 -14.73
CA LEU A 354 -6.04 -17.80 -14.27
C LEU A 354 -6.89 -17.22 -15.40
N GLU A 355 -6.28 -16.88 -16.54
CA GLU A 355 -7.00 -16.39 -17.73
C GLU A 355 -8.07 -17.39 -18.22
N LYS A 356 -7.80 -18.70 -18.14
CA LYS A 356 -8.77 -19.75 -18.51
C LYS A 356 -9.91 -19.83 -17.51
N VAL A 357 -9.59 -19.86 -16.21
CA VAL A 357 -10.59 -19.89 -15.14
C VAL A 357 -11.48 -18.64 -15.19
N GLN A 358 -10.93 -17.48 -15.53
CA GLN A 358 -11.69 -16.24 -15.70
C GLN A 358 -12.62 -16.30 -16.92
N ALA A 359 -12.19 -16.91 -18.04
CA ALA A 359 -13.04 -17.13 -19.21
C ALA A 359 -14.18 -18.13 -18.92
N GLU A 360 -13.88 -19.27 -18.30
CA GLU A 360 -14.89 -20.26 -17.88
C GLU A 360 -15.91 -19.67 -16.89
N LEU A 361 -15.45 -18.85 -15.95
CA LEU A 361 -16.31 -18.17 -14.97
C LEU A 361 -17.20 -17.10 -15.63
N ALA A 362 -16.70 -16.37 -16.63
CA ALA A 362 -17.50 -15.44 -17.41
C ALA A 362 -18.58 -16.17 -18.25
N GLU A 363 -18.23 -17.28 -18.90
CA GLU A 363 -19.19 -18.12 -19.63
C GLU A 363 -20.29 -18.64 -18.69
N LEU A 364 -19.91 -19.21 -17.54
CA LEU A 364 -20.84 -19.70 -16.52
C LEU A 364 -21.74 -18.59 -15.96
N GLN A 365 -21.22 -17.37 -15.79
CA GLN A 365 -22.04 -16.21 -15.41
C GLN A 365 -23.08 -15.87 -16.48
N THR A 366 -22.72 -15.89 -17.78
CA THR A 366 -23.70 -15.65 -18.85
C THR A 366 -24.75 -16.75 -18.97
N GLU A 367 -24.35 -18.03 -18.83
CA GLU A 367 -25.28 -19.17 -18.81
C GLU A 367 -26.25 -19.08 -17.61
N LYS A 368 -25.73 -18.72 -16.43
CA LYS A 368 -26.55 -18.53 -15.22
C LYS A 368 -27.55 -17.39 -15.41
N ALA A 369 -27.12 -16.24 -15.91
CA ALA A 369 -28.00 -15.11 -16.16
C ALA A 369 -29.11 -15.44 -17.18
N ALA A 370 -28.78 -16.22 -18.22
CA ALA A 370 -29.76 -16.70 -19.18
C ALA A 370 -30.80 -17.65 -18.53
N LYS A 371 -30.37 -18.58 -17.67
CA LYS A 371 -31.27 -19.48 -16.92
C LYS A 371 -32.15 -18.72 -15.92
N GLU A 372 -31.58 -17.79 -15.16
CA GLU A 372 -32.37 -16.95 -14.23
C GLU A 372 -33.40 -16.08 -14.97
N ALA A 373 -33.10 -15.62 -16.19
CA ALA A 373 -34.05 -14.92 -17.05
C ALA A 373 -35.15 -15.85 -17.60
N GLU A 374 -34.82 -17.07 -18.04
CA GLU A 374 -35.79 -18.07 -18.49
C GLU A 374 -36.71 -18.54 -17.36
N GLU A 375 -36.18 -18.81 -16.16
CA GLU A 375 -36.96 -19.16 -14.98
C GLU A 375 -37.92 -18.02 -14.58
N LYS A 376 -37.44 -16.76 -14.55
CA LYS A 376 -38.30 -15.59 -14.30
C LYS A 376 -39.38 -15.43 -15.37
N PHE A 377 -39.04 -15.59 -16.65
CA PHE A 377 -40.01 -15.53 -17.74
C PHE A 377 -41.11 -16.58 -17.57
N ASN A 378 -40.74 -17.84 -17.29
CA ASN A 378 -41.68 -18.92 -17.07
C ASN A 378 -42.58 -18.66 -15.85
N GLN A 379 -42.03 -18.21 -14.72
CA GLN A 379 -42.79 -17.83 -13.53
C GLN A 379 -43.81 -16.70 -13.81
N ARG A 380 -43.39 -15.66 -14.56
CA ARG A 380 -44.25 -14.56 -14.99
C ARG A 380 -45.41 -15.05 -15.86
N MET A 381 -45.12 -15.90 -16.85
CA MET A 381 -46.15 -16.50 -17.70
C MET A 381 -47.14 -17.36 -16.89
N THR A 382 -46.64 -18.24 -16.02
CA THR A 382 -47.49 -19.06 -15.13
C THR A 382 -48.40 -18.19 -14.27
N SER A 383 -47.90 -17.10 -13.66
CA SER A 383 -48.73 -16.21 -12.83
C SER A 383 -49.88 -15.54 -13.60
N MET A 384 -49.67 -15.23 -14.88
CA MET A 384 -50.69 -14.66 -15.77
C MET A 384 -51.71 -15.72 -16.19
N ASP A 385 -51.25 -16.92 -16.55
CA ASP A 385 -52.10 -18.07 -16.90
C ASP A 385 -52.86 -18.63 -15.69
N GLU A 386 -52.42 -18.40 -14.46
CA GLU A 386 -53.15 -18.74 -13.25
C GLU A 386 -54.32 -17.78 -12.99
N GLU A 387 -54.11 -16.46 -13.07
CA GLU A 387 -55.11 -15.46 -12.72
C GLU A 387 -56.14 -15.16 -13.83
N TYR A 388 -55.74 -15.25 -15.11
CA TYR A 388 -56.57 -14.87 -16.26
C TYR A 388 -56.84 -16.07 -17.18
N GLU A 389 -58.00 -16.04 -17.85
CA GLU A 389 -58.33 -16.98 -18.93
C GLU A 389 -57.85 -16.37 -20.26
N LEU A 390 -56.66 -16.80 -20.70
CA LEU A 390 -55.93 -16.28 -21.85
C LEU A 390 -56.08 -17.19 -23.07
N SER A 391 -56.28 -16.60 -24.25
CA SER A 391 -56.13 -17.32 -25.52
C SER A 391 -54.66 -17.47 -25.89
N ASP A 392 -54.37 -18.35 -26.85
CA ASP A 392 -53.00 -18.49 -27.38
C ASP A 392 -52.51 -17.21 -28.10
N GLU A 393 -53.42 -16.37 -28.57
CA GLU A 393 -53.13 -15.04 -29.13
C GLU A 393 -52.77 -14.04 -28.01
N ASP A 394 -53.52 -14.03 -26.89
CA ASP A 394 -53.18 -13.21 -25.71
C ASP A 394 -51.80 -13.63 -25.16
N ARG A 395 -51.58 -14.94 -25.00
CA ARG A 395 -50.30 -15.51 -24.55
C ARG A 395 -49.15 -15.10 -25.45
N GLY A 396 -49.33 -15.12 -26.77
CA GLY A 396 -48.30 -14.71 -27.73
C GLY A 396 -47.86 -13.25 -27.54
N VAL A 397 -48.81 -12.34 -27.30
CA VAL A 397 -48.52 -10.92 -27.02
C VAL A 397 -47.84 -10.75 -25.66
N ILE A 398 -48.41 -11.33 -24.60
CA ILE A 398 -47.84 -11.25 -23.24
C ILE A 398 -46.42 -11.84 -23.20
N ALA A 399 -46.20 -12.98 -23.86
CA ALA A 399 -44.88 -13.59 -24.00
C ALA A 399 -43.87 -12.70 -24.72
N SER A 400 -44.28 -11.93 -25.73
CA SER A 400 -43.39 -10.95 -26.38
C SER A 400 -43.11 -9.72 -25.50
N ASP A 401 -44.08 -9.28 -24.70
CA ASP A 401 -43.94 -8.12 -23.82
C ASP A 401 -43.07 -8.42 -22.58
N VAL A 402 -43.26 -9.56 -21.90
CA VAL A 402 -42.64 -9.83 -20.58
C VAL A 402 -41.24 -10.45 -20.65
N LYS A 403 -40.76 -10.78 -21.84
CA LYS A 403 -39.48 -11.48 -22.10
C LYS A 403 -38.24 -10.72 -21.64
N GLU A 404 -38.25 -9.39 -21.75
CA GLU A 404 -37.06 -8.53 -21.54
C GLU A 404 -37.30 -7.46 -20.45
N LEU A 405 -38.40 -7.57 -19.69
CA LEU A 405 -38.71 -6.63 -18.60
C LEU A 405 -37.87 -6.88 -17.35
N THR A 406 -37.49 -5.80 -16.66
CA THR A 406 -37.04 -5.87 -15.26
C THR A 406 -38.19 -6.35 -14.36
N ASP A 407 -37.88 -6.76 -13.12
CA ASP A 407 -38.94 -7.16 -12.18
C ASP A 407 -39.86 -5.98 -11.82
N GLU A 408 -39.31 -4.75 -11.77
CA GLU A 408 -40.05 -3.51 -11.50
C GLU A 408 -40.97 -3.12 -12.69
N ASP A 409 -40.49 -3.29 -13.93
CA ASP A 409 -41.28 -3.08 -15.14
C ASP A 409 -42.38 -4.14 -15.29
N PHE A 410 -42.09 -5.40 -14.96
CA PHE A 410 -43.12 -6.45 -14.92
C PHE A 410 -44.18 -6.15 -13.86
N ASP A 411 -43.77 -5.67 -12.68
CA ASP A 411 -44.68 -5.28 -11.61
C ASP A 411 -45.58 -4.09 -12.03
N ALA A 412 -45.08 -3.19 -12.89
CA ALA A 412 -45.87 -2.14 -13.53
C ALA A 412 -46.73 -2.64 -14.71
N TYR A 413 -46.28 -3.67 -15.44
CA TYR A 413 -47.01 -4.32 -16.53
C TYR A 413 -48.22 -5.10 -16.01
N ALA A 414 -48.02 -5.92 -14.97
CA ALA A 414 -49.07 -6.69 -14.31
C ALA A 414 -50.21 -5.79 -13.80
N LYS A 415 -49.89 -4.63 -13.21
CA LYS A 415 -50.88 -3.63 -12.77
C LYS A 415 -51.68 -3.02 -13.94
N LYS A 416 -51.12 -2.92 -15.15
CA LYS A 416 -51.84 -2.51 -16.36
C LYS A 416 -52.73 -3.65 -16.88
N MET A 417 -52.20 -4.87 -16.92
CA MET A 417 -52.94 -6.05 -17.37
C MET A 417 -54.14 -6.37 -16.46
N ALA A 418 -54.02 -6.23 -15.14
CA ALA A 418 -55.15 -6.41 -14.22
C ALA A 418 -56.36 -5.47 -14.52
N VAL A 419 -56.11 -4.30 -15.11
CA VAL A 419 -57.18 -3.39 -15.55
C VAL A 419 -57.74 -3.82 -16.91
N LEU A 420 -56.87 -4.10 -17.89
CA LEU A 420 -57.25 -4.43 -19.28
C LEU A 420 -57.91 -5.82 -19.40
N LEU A 421 -57.41 -6.79 -18.65
CA LEU A 421 -57.87 -8.18 -18.59
C LEU A 421 -58.87 -8.42 -17.45
N SER A 422 -59.41 -7.36 -16.82
CA SER A 422 -60.36 -7.46 -15.70
C SER A 422 -61.59 -8.33 -16.00
N ASN A 423 -62.07 -8.33 -17.25
CA ASN A 423 -63.17 -9.20 -17.71
C ASN A 423 -62.73 -10.64 -18.04
N LYS A 424 -61.42 -10.89 -18.19
CA LYS A 424 -60.81 -12.23 -18.38
C LYS A 424 -60.29 -12.84 -17.07
N ASN A 425 -60.37 -12.13 -15.94
CA ASN A 425 -59.94 -12.64 -14.64
C ASN A 425 -60.89 -13.76 -14.17
N LYS A 426 -60.37 -14.95 -13.85
CA LYS A 426 -61.20 -16.14 -13.61
C LYS A 426 -62.19 -15.96 -12.46
N LYS A 427 -61.82 -15.21 -11.41
CA LYS A 427 -62.69 -14.92 -10.25
C LYS A 427 -63.84 -13.97 -10.63
N VAL A 428 -63.64 -13.11 -11.64
CA VAL A 428 -64.68 -12.24 -12.20
C VAL A 428 -65.60 -13.04 -13.11
N ILE A 429 -65.06 -13.90 -13.98
CA ILE A 429 -65.83 -14.81 -14.84
C ILE A 429 -66.73 -15.72 -13.97
N GLU A 430 -66.16 -16.43 -12.99
CA GLU A 430 -66.90 -17.28 -12.05
C GLU A 430 -68.03 -16.54 -11.34
N LYS A 431 -67.80 -15.28 -10.96
CA LYS A 431 -68.82 -14.48 -10.30
C LYS A 431 -69.93 -14.08 -11.27
N GLN A 432 -69.57 -13.70 -12.50
CA GLN A 432 -70.53 -13.29 -13.52
C GLN A 432 -71.39 -14.48 -14.01
N THR A 433 -70.84 -15.69 -14.14
CA THR A 433 -71.63 -16.90 -14.45
C THR A 433 -72.59 -17.23 -13.31
N LYS A 434 -72.11 -17.27 -12.06
CA LYS A 434 -72.96 -17.52 -10.87
C LYS A 434 -74.05 -16.45 -10.69
N GLU A 435 -73.79 -15.18 -11.04
CA GLU A 435 -74.81 -14.12 -11.02
C GLU A 435 -75.80 -14.22 -12.21
N ALA A 436 -75.37 -14.70 -13.39
CA ALA A 436 -76.21 -14.92 -14.55
C ALA A 436 -77.13 -16.16 -14.41
N GLU A 437 -76.62 -17.26 -13.87
CA GLU A 437 -77.42 -18.43 -13.50
C GLU A 437 -78.49 -18.04 -12.46
N ALA A 438 -78.13 -17.19 -11.49
CA ALA A 438 -79.04 -16.69 -10.47
C ALA A 438 -80.07 -15.64 -10.96
N THR A 439 -79.94 -15.10 -12.18
CA THR A 439 -81.01 -14.34 -12.84
C THR A 439 -81.86 -15.21 -13.75
N GLN A 440 -81.28 -16.16 -14.50
CA GLN A 440 -82.05 -17.12 -15.30
C GLN A 440 -83.00 -17.96 -14.42
N ALA A 441 -82.50 -18.47 -13.28
CA ALA A 441 -83.30 -19.17 -12.28
C ALA A 441 -84.39 -18.30 -11.61
N LYS A 442 -84.41 -16.98 -11.82
CA LYS A 442 -85.49 -16.08 -11.38
C LYS A 442 -86.52 -15.81 -12.47
N GLU A 443 -86.13 -15.76 -13.74
CA GLU A 443 -87.09 -15.55 -14.84
C GLU A 443 -88.04 -16.74 -15.03
N GLU A 444 -87.59 -17.98 -14.79
CA GLU A 444 -88.47 -19.17 -14.86
C GLU A 444 -89.55 -19.20 -13.77
N THR A 445 -89.34 -18.56 -12.62
CA THR A 445 -90.27 -18.65 -11.46
C THR A 445 -91.57 -17.83 -11.60
N LEU A 446 -91.80 -17.16 -12.73
CA LEU A 446 -92.92 -16.22 -12.92
C LEU A 446 -93.97 -16.60 -13.99
N LYS A 447 -93.87 -17.78 -14.64
CA LYS A 447 -94.87 -18.21 -15.64
C LYS A 447 -95.14 -19.73 -15.62
N VAL A 448 -96.22 -20.12 -14.94
CA VAL A 448 -96.85 -21.45 -15.10
C VAL A 448 -98.37 -21.29 -15.10
N GLU A 449 -99.02 -21.58 -16.22
CA GLU A 449 -100.17 -22.50 -16.28
C GLU A 449 -100.51 -22.90 -17.73
N GLU A 450 -101.14 -24.07 -17.85
CA GLU A 450 -101.28 -24.93 -19.06
C GLU A 450 -102.51 -24.55 -19.95
N PRO A 451 -102.75 -25.13 -21.18
CA PRO A 451 -102.74 -26.58 -21.46
C PRO A 451 -102.26 -27.09 -22.84
N LYS A 452 -102.14 -28.43 -22.90
CA LYS A 452 -101.61 -29.30 -23.98
C LYS A 452 -102.53 -29.50 -25.20
N LYS A 453 -101.94 -29.87 -26.36
CA LYS A 453 -102.38 -31.03 -27.17
C LYS A 453 -101.30 -31.56 -28.16
N GLU A 454 -101.57 -32.75 -28.73
CA GLU A 454 -100.73 -33.65 -29.55
C GLU A 454 -100.02 -33.01 -30.78
N GLU A 455 -99.05 -33.63 -31.49
CA GLU A 455 -98.78 -35.05 -31.80
C GLU A 455 -97.29 -35.33 -32.20
N GLU A 456 -96.94 -36.59 -32.52
CA GLU A 456 -95.63 -37.17 -32.98
C GLU A 456 -94.57 -36.22 -33.65
N VAL A 457 -93.21 -36.30 -33.54
CA VAL A 457 -92.14 -37.19 -32.95
C VAL A 457 -90.70 -36.64 -33.32
N LYS A 458 -89.48 -37.25 -33.16
CA LYS A 458 -88.94 -38.61 -32.81
C LYS A 458 -87.48 -38.56 -32.24
N ALA A 459 -86.83 -39.73 -32.12
CA ALA A 459 -85.46 -40.00 -31.60
C ALA A 459 -84.30 -39.48 -32.49
N SER A 460 -83.01 -39.45 -32.06
CA SER A 460 -82.31 -40.03 -30.88
C SER A 460 -81.42 -38.98 -30.18
N GLU A 461 -81.08 -39.03 -28.88
CA GLU A 461 -80.25 -40.02 -28.15
C GLU A 461 -78.86 -40.26 -28.81
N THR A 462 -77.73 -40.31 -28.09
CA THR A 462 -77.52 -40.87 -26.73
C THR A 462 -76.46 -40.11 -25.89
N GLU A 463 -76.60 -40.08 -24.56
CA GLU A 463 -75.57 -39.68 -23.57
C GLU A 463 -74.90 -40.89 -22.90
N VAL A 464 -73.68 -40.73 -22.36
CA VAL A 464 -73.16 -41.52 -21.23
C VAL A 464 -72.30 -40.60 -20.34
N SER A 465 -72.38 -40.76 -19.02
CA SER A 465 -71.78 -39.88 -18.01
C SER A 465 -70.68 -40.55 -17.16
N ASP A 466 -70.15 -39.79 -16.20
CA ASP A 466 -69.58 -40.18 -14.90
C ASP A 466 -68.57 -41.34 -14.78
N VAL A 467 -67.32 -41.00 -14.45
CA VAL A 467 -66.57 -41.67 -13.36
C VAL A 467 -65.80 -40.62 -12.56
N ILE A 468 -65.93 -40.65 -11.23
CA ILE A 468 -65.11 -39.91 -10.25
C ILE A 468 -64.63 -40.94 -9.21
N GLU A 469 -63.43 -40.72 -8.66
CA GLU A 469 -62.85 -41.39 -7.47
C GLU A 469 -62.81 -42.93 -7.44
N GLU A 470 -61.67 -43.54 -7.83
CA GLU A 470 -61.05 -44.61 -7.02
C GLU A 470 -59.56 -44.78 -7.36
N ALA A 471 -58.66 -44.59 -6.36
CA ALA A 471 -57.29 -45.14 -6.24
C ALA A 471 -56.40 -44.24 -5.34
N LEU A 472 -56.48 -44.39 -4.01
CA LEU A 472 -55.45 -43.88 -3.11
C LEU A 472 -55.14 -44.90 -1.99
N GLU A 473 -53.84 -45.18 -1.86
CA GLU A 473 -53.15 -45.78 -0.70
C GLU A 473 -53.41 -47.24 -0.25
N GLU A 474 -52.39 -47.72 0.48
CA GLU A 474 -52.19 -49.00 1.18
C GLU A 474 -52.24 -50.33 0.38
N ALA A 475 -51.38 -51.33 0.65
CA ALA A 475 -50.02 -51.37 1.21
C ALA A 475 -49.47 -52.81 1.05
N GLU A 476 -48.16 -53.00 0.86
CA GLU A 476 -47.38 -54.00 1.64
C GLU A 476 -45.87 -53.86 1.43
N VAL A 477 -45.08 -54.41 2.37
CA VAL A 477 -43.62 -54.29 2.46
C VAL A 477 -43.02 -55.67 2.72
N GLU A 478 -42.06 -56.11 1.89
CA GLU A 478 -41.00 -57.01 2.38
C GLU A 478 -39.69 -56.88 1.59
N LYS A 479 -38.64 -57.59 2.04
CA LYS A 479 -37.23 -57.38 1.70
C LYS A 479 -36.63 -58.67 1.10
N ASP A 480 -35.61 -58.56 0.24
CA ASP A 480 -34.23 -58.92 0.62
C ASP A 480 -33.16 -58.84 -0.50
N ALA A 481 -31.88 -58.81 -0.06
CA ALA A 481 -30.67 -59.38 -0.70
C ALA A 481 -30.17 -58.92 -2.10
N ILE A 482 -29.56 -57.73 -2.13
CA ILE A 482 -28.21 -57.41 -2.64
C ILE A 482 -27.50 -58.37 -3.66
N ALA A 483 -27.14 -57.84 -4.84
CA ALA A 483 -25.84 -58.05 -5.52
C ALA A 483 -25.68 -57.02 -6.69
N ASN A 484 -25.09 -55.82 -6.49
CA ASN A 484 -23.65 -55.50 -6.44
C ASN A 484 -22.92 -55.43 -7.80
N SER A 485 -22.76 -54.20 -8.33
CA SER A 485 -21.69 -53.85 -9.28
C SER A 485 -21.30 -52.36 -9.21
N THR A 486 -20.53 -52.00 -8.19
CA THR A 486 -19.57 -50.87 -8.16
C THR A 486 -19.89 -49.57 -8.95
N THR A 487 -20.36 -48.55 -8.24
CA THR A 487 -20.05 -47.14 -8.56
C THR A 487 -19.47 -46.51 -7.30
N ALA A 488 -18.37 -45.76 -7.42
CA ALA A 488 -17.83 -45.01 -6.28
C ALA A 488 -18.57 -43.68 -6.16
N GLU A 489 -19.19 -43.42 -5.01
CA GLU A 489 -19.70 -42.08 -4.70
C GLU A 489 -18.52 -41.11 -4.56
N GLU A 490 -18.52 -40.01 -5.30
CA GLU A 490 -17.54 -38.97 -5.07
C GLU A 490 -17.78 -38.30 -3.71
N PRO A 491 -16.73 -38.11 -2.87
CA PRO A 491 -16.89 -37.37 -1.64
C PRO A 491 -17.32 -35.94 -1.95
N SER A 492 -18.34 -35.46 -1.24
CA SER A 492 -18.85 -34.10 -1.40
C SER A 492 -17.74 -33.05 -1.27
N VAL A 493 -17.94 -31.89 -1.91
CA VAL A 493 -16.97 -30.77 -1.92
C VAL A 493 -16.50 -30.41 -0.50
N TYR A 494 -17.42 -30.42 0.48
CA TYR A 494 -17.13 -30.23 1.90
C TYR A 494 -16.12 -31.27 2.46
N ASN A 495 -16.29 -32.55 2.14
CA ASN A 495 -15.38 -33.62 2.58
C ASN A 495 -14.01 -33.56 1.88
N LYS A 496 -13.98 -33.15 0.60
CA LYS A 496 -12.74 -32.92 -0.14
C LYS A 496 -11.91 -31.82 0.52
N TYR A 497 -12.51 -30.65 0.80
CA TYR A 497 -11.80 -29.55 1.49
C TYR A 497 -11.39 -29.92 2.91
N ARG A 498 -12.26 -30.57 3.70
CA ARG A 498 -11.91 -31.00 5.06
C ARG A 498 -10.70 -31.94 5.11
N SER A 499 -10.50 -32.77 4.08
CA SER A 499 -9.35 -33.68 3.98
C SER A 499 -8.06 -32.99 3.52
N ALA A 500 -8.16 -31.86 2.79
CA ALA A 500 -7.01 -31.09 2.33
C ALA A 500 -6.31 -30.32 3.47
N PHE A 501 -7.07 -29.86 4.46
CA PHE A 501 -6.56 -29.11 5.63
C PHE A 501 -6.41 -29.97 6.89
N GLY A 502 -6.32 -31.30 6.75
CA GLY A 502 -6.04 -32.21 7.86
C GLY A 502 -4.60 -32.08 8.35
N LEU A 503 -4.40 -32.06 9.68
CA LEU A 503 -3.07 -31.96 10.31
C LEU A 503 -2.12 -33.08 9.86
N ASP A 504 -2.64 -34.23 9.43
CA ASP A 504 -1.89 -35.39 8.93
C ASP A 504 -1.02 -35.08 7.68
N GLN A 505 -1.28 -33.97 6.97
CA GLN A 505 -0.45 -33.55 5.83
C GLN A 505 0.80 -32.75 6.24
N PHE A 506 0.86 -32.22 7.46
CA PHE A 506 1.97 -31.37 7.93
C PHE A 506 3.06 -32.18 8.64
N LYS A 507 4.06 -32.64 7.88
CA LYS A 507 5.29 -33.20 8.45
C LYS A 507 6.17 -32.11 9.05
N ILE A 508 5.95 -31.79 10.32
CA ILE A 508 6.90 -31.03 11.13
C ILE A 508 8.07 -31.95 11.49
N SER A 509 9.21 -31.76 10.81
CA SER A 509 10.51 -32.30 11.25
C SER A 509 11.13 -31.38 12.29
N VAL A 510 11.51 -31.95 13.43
CA VAL A 510 12.24 -31.31 14.53
C VAL A 510 13.71 -31.73 14.47
#